data_AF-A0A940JBW6-F1
#
_entry.id   AF-A0A940JBW6-F1
#
_cell.length_a   1.000
_cell.length_b   1.000
_cell.length_c   1.000
_cell.angle_alpha   90.00
_cell.angle_beta   90.00
_cell.angle_gamma   90.00
#
_symmetry.space_group_name_H-M   'P 1'
#
loop_
_entity.id
_entity.type
_entity.pdbx_description
1 polymer ?
#
loop_
_entity_poly.entity_id
_entity_poly.type
_entity_poly.pdbx_seq_one_letter_code
_entity_poly.pdbx_strand_id
1 'polypeptide(L)'
;TLVLGKGFWQVFIAIGLTTWVNVARIIRGQVLSVKEREYIEAARALGFSSIRIITRHVLPNVMSPLIVIAASNFASAIVIEAGLSFLGVGVQPPQPSWGLMIKENYNFIITHNPMLALAPGFAIMILVLAFNMLGNGLRDALQVKD
;
A
#
# COMPACT_ATOMS: atom_id res chain seq x y z
N THR A 1 26.97 -9.94 -12.75
CA THR A 1 25.65 -10.27 -12.14
C THR A 1 24.90 -9.04 -11.59
N LEU A 2 25.14 -7.84 -12.12
CA LEU A 2 24.46 -6.60 -11.72
C LEU A 2 24.15 -5.77 -12.97
N VAL A 3 23.03 -6.05 -13.65
CA VAL A 3 22.55 -5.27 -14.81
C VAL A 3 21.45 -4.27 -14.41
N LEU A 4 20.98 -4.33 -13.16
CA LEU A 4 20.08 -3.35 -12.58
C LEU A 4 20.85 -2.58 -11.50
N GLY A 5 20.92 -1.25 -11.63
CA GLY A 5 21.64 -0.37 -10.73
C GLY A 5 21.25 -0.54 -9.26
N LYS A 6 22.17 -0.13 -8.37
CA LYS A 6 22.11 -0.35 -6.92
C LYS A 6 20.72 -0.06 -6.30
N GLY A 7 20.12 -1.10 -5.72
CA GLY A 7 19.32 -1.05 -4.49
C GLY A 7 17.84 -0.71 -4.65
N PHE A 8 17.53 0.56 -4.92
CA PHE A 8 16.17 1.09 -4.75
C PHE A 8 15.15 0.50 -5.74
N TRP A 9 15.45 0.50 -7.03
CA TRP A 9 14.53 0.03 -8.08
C TRP A 9 14.26 -1.47 -8.00
N GLN A 10 15.29 -2.25 -7.65
CA GLN A 10 15.20 -3.71 -7.50
C GLN A 10 14.30 -4.09 -6.32
N VAL A 11 14.44 -3.38 -5.20
CA VAL A 11 13.57 -3.51 -4.03
C VAL A 11 12.13 -3.20 -4.41
N PHE A 12 11.89 -2.10 -5.12
CA PHE A 12 10.54 -1.69 -5.52
C PHE A 12 9.87 -2.73 -6.43
N ILE A 13 10.61 -3.26 -7.41
CA ILE A 13 10.14 -4.35 -8.28
C ILE A 13 9.87 -5.62 -7.47
N ALA A 14 10.77 -6.02 -6.57
CA ALA A 14 10.62 -7.23 -5.76
C ALA A 14 9.39 -7.16 -4.85
N ILE A 15 9.15 -6.01 -4.21
CA ILE A 15 7.96 -5.78 -3.39
C ILE A 15 6.71 -5.80 -4.27
N GLY A 16 6.73 -5.09 -5.40
CA GLY A 16 5.60 -5.04 -6.34
C GLY A 16 5.22 -6.44 -6.85
N LEU A 17 6.20 -7.23 -7.28
CA LEU A 17 6.01 -8.60 -7.78
C LEU A 17 5.59 -9.60 -6.70
N THR A 18 5.85 -9.33 -5.42
CA THR A 18 5.43 -10.21 -4.34
C THR A 18 4.02 -9.87 -3.86
N THR A 19 3.68 -8.58 -3.75
CA THR A 19 2.44 -8.13 -3.13
C THR A 19 1.24 -8.16 -4.08
N TRP A 20 1.44 -8.02 -5.40
CA TRP A 20 0.32 -7.95 -6.36
C TRP A 20 -0.56 -9.22 -6.38
N VAL A 21 0.03 -10.40 -6.13
CA VAL A 21 -0.69 -11.68 -6.14
C VAL A 21 -1.80 -11.71 -5.09
N ASN A 22 -1.52 -11.22 -3.88
CA ASN A 22 -2.49 -11.17 -2.79
C ASN A 22 -3.64 -10.20 -3.11
N VAL A 23 -3.30 -9.03 -3.63
CA VAL A 23 -4.30 -8.03 -4.05
C VAL A 23 -5.19 -8.57 -5.16
N ALA A 24 -4.60 -9.18 -6.20
CA ALA A 24 -5.34 -9.77 -7.31
C ALA A 24 -6.29 -10.90 -6.87
N ARG A 25 -5.86 -11.74 -5.91
CA ARG A 25 -6.69 -12.79 -5.34
C ARG A 25 -7.92 -12.22 -4.63
N ILE A 26 -7.74 -11.18 -3.82
CA ILE A 26 -8.84 -10.55 -3.07
C ILE A 26 -9.84 -9.90 -4.04
N ILE A 27 -9.36 -9.12 -5.00
CA ILE A 27 -10.21 -8.47 -6.02
C ILE A 27 -11.01 -9.53 -6.79
N ARG A 28 -10.37 -10.63 -7.21
CA ARG A 28 -11.06 -11.71 -7.91
C ARG A 28 -12.19 -12.31 -7.08
N GLY A 29 -11.98 -12.51 -5.78
CA GLY A 29 -13.04 -12.96 -4.86
C GLY A 29 -14.21 -11.97 -4.79
N GLN A 30 -13.91 -10.68 -4.66
CA GLN A 30 -14.93 -9.61 -4.64
C GLN A 30 -15.71 -9.55 -5.97
N VAL A 31 -15.03 -9.65 -7.10
CA VAL A 31 -15.67 -9.67 -8.43
C VAL A 31 -16.58 -10.88 -8.59
N LEU A 32 -16.18 -12.07 -8.11
CA LEU A 32 -17.02 -13.26 -8.18
C LEU A 32 -18.30 -13.09 -7.35
N SER A 33 -18.16 -12.61 -6.11
CA SER A 33 -19.29 -12.33 -5.23
C SER A 33 -20.24 -11.28 -5.80
N VAL A 34 -19.72 -10.20 -6.39
CA VAL A 34 -20.54 -9.17 -7.03
C VAL A 34 -21.26 -9.72 -8.26
N LYS A 35 -20.60 -10.57 -9.05
CA LYS A 35 -21.15 -11.16 -10.29
C LYS A 35 -22.34 -12.09 -10.03
N GLU A 36 -22.39 -12.74 -8.87
CA GLU A 36 -23.48 -13.64 -8.45
C GLU A 36 -24.69 -12.90 -7.84
N ARG A 37 -24.67 -11.57 -7.78
CA ARG A 37 -25.81 -10.79 -7.25
C ARG A 37 -26.95 -10.69 -8.26
N GLU A 38 -28.18 -10.76 -7.75
CA GLU A 38 -29.42 -10.74 -8.55
C GLU A 38 -29.52 -9.53 -9.51
N TYR A 39 -29.01 -8.36 -9.12
CA TYR A 39 -29.04 -7.18 -10.00
C TYR A 39 -28.10 -7.29 -11.22
N ILE A 40 -27.01 -8.06 -11.12
CA ILE A 40 -26.12 -8.36 -12.26
C ILE A 40 -26.79 -9.37 -13.19
N GLU A 41 -27.47 -10.38 -12.63
CA GLU A 41 -28.23 -11.37 -13.40
C GLU A 41 -29.40 -10.73 -14.14
N ALA A 42 -30.16 -9.86 -13.47
CA ALA A 42 -31.22 -9.07 -14.08
C ALA A 42 -30.68 -8.14 -15.19
N ALA A 43 -29.56 -7.46 -14.96
CA ALA A 43 -28.92 -6.62 -15.98
C ALA A 43 -28.49 -7.44 -17.21
N ARG A 44 -28.04 -8.68 -17.01
CA ARG A 44 -27.70 -9.60 -18.10
C ARG A 44 -28.95 -10.10 -18.84
N ALA A 45 -30.02 -10.43 -18.11
CA ALA A 45 -31.31 -10.84 -18.70
C ALA A 45 -31.94 -9.71 -19.54
N LEU A 46 -31.71 -8.45 -19.17
CA LEU A 46 -32.11 -7.26 -19.93
C LEU A 46 -31.23 -6.99 -21.17
N GLY A 47 -30.22 -7.81 -21.44
CA GLY A 47 -29.38 -7.70 -22.63
C GLY A 47 -28.30 -6.62 -22.57
N PHE A 48 -27.93 -6.12 -21.38
CA PHE A 48 -26.82 -5.16 -21.28
C PHE A 48 -25.47 -5.82 -21.62
N SER A 49 -24.59 -5.06 -22.29
CA SER A 49 -23.26 -5.55 -22.65
C SER A 49 -22.38 -5.79 -21.40
N SER A 50 -21.57 -6.85 -21.42
CA SER A 50 -20.68 -7.22 -20.31
C SER A 50 -19.77 -6.08 -19.87
N ILE A 51 -19.28 -5.27 -20.82
CA ILE A 51 -18.44 -4.10 -20.54
C ILE A 51 -19.20 -3.05 -19.73
N ARG A 52 -20.46 -2.76 -20.07
CA ARG A 52 -21.29 -1.80 -19.32
C ARG A 52 -21.58 -2.30 -17.91
N ILE A 53 -21.83 -3.59 -17.75
CA ILE A 53 -22.04 -4.21 -16.43
C ILE A 53 -20.76 -4.09 -15.58
N ILE A 54 -19.61 -4.40 -16.17
CA ILE A 54 -18.32 -4.32 -15.46
C ILE A 54 -18.01 -2.88 -15.05
N THR A 55 -18.03 -1.92 -15.96
CA THR A 55 -17.58 -0.55 -15.65
C THR A 55 -18.55 0.23 -14.75
N ARG A 56 -19.85 -0.03 -14.87
CA ARG A 56 -20.89 0.72 -14.15
C ARG A 56 -21.37 0.04 -12.86
N HIS A 57 -21.27 -1.28 -12.76
CA HIS A 57 -21.79 -2.03 -11.61
C HIS A 57 -20.68 -2.76 -10.86
N VAL A 58 -19.79 -3.49 -11.54
CA VAL A 58 -18.77 -4.29 -10.84
C VAL A 58 -17.62 -3.42 -10.34
N LEU A 59 -17.05 -2.57 -11.21
CA LEU A 59 -15.88 -1.77 -10.91
C LEU A 59 -16.14 -0.83 -9.71
N PRO A 60 -17.22 -0.03 -9.66
CA PRO A 60 -17.44 0.87 -8.52
C PRO A 60 -17.61 0.11 -7.19
N ASN A 61 -18.20 -1.09 -7.21
CA ASN A 61 -18.36 -1.91 -6.01
C ASN A 61 -17.02 -2.49 -5.51
N VAL A 62 -16.13 -2.90 -6.42
CA VAL A 62 -14.83 -3.47 -6.04
C VAL A 62 -13.75 -2.41 -5.79
N MET A 63 -13.93 -1.18 -6.28
CA MET A 63 -13.03 -0.05 -5.99
C MET A 63 -12.98 0.27 -4.49
N SER A 64 -14.09 0.12 -3.76
CA SER A 64 -14.18 0.33 -2.32
C SER A 64 -13.15 -0.51 -1.52
N PRO A 65 -13.18 -1.85 -1.57
CA PRO A 65 -12.16 -2.68 -0.91
C PRO A 65 -10.76 -2.51 -1.52
N LEU A 66 -10.66 -2.15 -2.81
CA LEU A 66 -9.37 -1.90 -3.45
C LEU A 66 -8.64 -0.70 -2.83
N ILE A 67 -9.34 0.42 -2.62
CA ILE A 67 -8.76 1.64 -2.02
C ILE A 67 -8.28 1.36 -0.59
N VAL A 68 -9.07 0.61 0.19
CA VAL A 68 -8.70 0.17 1.55
C VAL A 68 -7.40 -0.63 1.53
N ILE A 69 -7.33 -1.68 0.72
CA ILE A 69 -6.16 -2.55 0.64
C ILE A 69 -4.94 -1.78 0.12
N ALA A 70 -5.14 -0.88 -0.83
CA ALA A 70 -4.08 -0.02 -1.34
C ALA A 70 -3.50 0.88 -0.25
N ALA A 71 -4.34 1.48 0.61
CA ALA A 71 -3.90 2.31 1.72
C ALA A 71 -3.06 1.51 2.74
N SER A 72 -3.51 0.31 3.13
CA SER A 72 -2.76 -0.56 4.05
C SER A 72 -1.44 -1.04 3.45
N ASN A 73 -1.42 -1.39 2.16
CA ASN A 73 -0.20 -1.77 1.46
C ASN A 73 0.78 -0.60 1.33
N PHE A 74 0.27 0.60 1.11
CA PHE A 74 1.09 1.81 1.06
C PHE A 74 1.76 2.08 2.42
N ALA A 75 1.03 1.97 3.52
CA ALA A 75 1.60 2.08 4.87
C ALA A 75 2.71 1.06 5.11
N SER A 76 2.49 -0.19 4.69
CA SER A 76 3.48 -1.28 4.79
C SER A 76 4.73 -1.00 3.94
N ALA A 77 4.54 -0.48 2.72
CA ALA A 77 5.63 -0.13 1.82
C ALA A 77 6.55 0.97 2.39
N ILE A 78 5.99 1.96 3.09
CA ILE A 78 6.77 3.02 3.76
C ILE A 78 7.68 2.43 4.84
N VAL A 79 7.17 1.52 5.68
CA VAL A 79 7.97 0.87 6.72
C VAL A 79 9.10 0.05 6.11
N ILE A 80 8.80 -0.70 5.04
CA ILE A 80 9.80 -1.52 4.34
C ILE A 80 10.87 -0.62 3.69
N GLU A 81 10.48 0.45 3.01
CA GLU A 81 11.43 1.42 2.42
C GLU A 81 12.31 2.05 3.50
N ALA A 82 11.72 2.55 4.59
CA ALA A 82 12.46 3.15 5.68
C ALA A 82 13.42 2.15 6.34
N GLY A 83 13.01 0.89 6.52
CA GLY A 83 13.86 -0.18 7.05
C GLY A 83 15.02 -0.51 6.12
N LEU A 84 14.79 -0.58 4.81
CA LEU A 84 15.85 -0.84 3.82
C LEU A 84 16.82 0.34 3.68
N SER A 85 16.31 1.57 3.77
CA SER A 85 17.12 2.80 3.79
C SER A 85 17.96 2.88 5.08
N PHE A 86 17.42 2.46 6.22
CA PHE A 86 18.18 2.31 7.47
C PHE A 86 19.30 1.26 7.34
N LEU A 87 19.03 0.11 6.71
CA LEU A 87 20.04 -0.92 6.41
C LEU A 87 21.06 -0.48 5.33
N GLY A 88 20.86 0.67 4.67
CA GLY A 88 21.75 1.20 3.65
C GLY A 88 21.59 0.60 2.24
N VAL A 89 20.53 -0.18 2.02
CA VAL A 89 20.20 -0.81 0.72
C VAL A 89 19.08 -0.03 -0.01
N GLY A 90 18.40 0.87 0.69
CA GLY A 90 17.34 1.73 0.17
C GLY A 90 17.84 2.98 -0.54
N VAL A 91 17.15 4.10 -0.32
CA VAL A 91 17.42 5.39 -0.97
C VAL A 91 18.80 5.89 -0.57
N GLN A 92 19.63 6.25 -1.57
CA GLN A 92 20.95 6.84 -1.35
C GLN A 92 20.90 8.36 -1.55
N PRO A 93 21.81 9.14 -0.91
CA PRO A 93 21.99 10.56 -1.22
C PRO A 93 22.15 10.74 -2.74
N PRO A 94 21.51 11.73 -3.39
CA PRO A 94 20.99 13.00 -2.86
C PRO A 94 19.50 13.01 -2.47
N GLN A 95 18.78 11.88 -2.55
CA GLN A 95 17.35 11.85 -2.24
C GLN A 95 17.13 11.77 -0.72
N PRO A 96 16.31 12.67 -0.13
CA PRO A 96 16.03 12.64 1.30
C PRO A 96 15.17 11.41 1.64
N SER A 97 15.64 10.59 2.58
CA SER A 97 14.92 9.44 3.12
C SER A 97 14.92 9.51 4.65
N TRP A 98 13.73 9.37 5.25
CA TRP A 98 13.61 9.34 6.72
C TRP A 98 14.37 8.16 7.34
N GLY A 99 14.45 7.02 6.65
CA GLY A 99 15.26 5.86 7.09
C GLY A 99 16.75 6.14 7.07
N LEU A 100 17.24 6.86 6.07
CA LEU A 100 18.64 7.29 5.99
C LEU A 100 18.97 8.35 7.05
N MET A 101 18.06 9.28 7.31
CA MET A 101 18.21 10.28 8.38
C MET A 101 18.36 9.63 9.76
N ILE A 102 17.64 8.53 10.02
CA ILE A 102 17.81 7.74 11.27
C ILE A 102 19.21 7.12 11.31
N LYS A 103 19.68 6.54 10.20
CA LYS A 103 21.00 5.89 10.11
C LYS A 103 22.15 6.89 10.33
N GLU A 104 22.10 8.04 9.67
CA GLU A 104 23.15 9.08 9.75
C GLU A 104 23.23 9.70 11.15
N ASN A 105 22.08 9.87 11.81
CA ASN A 105 22.02 10.43 13.16
C ASN A 105 22.17 9.38 14.28
N TYR A 106 22.30 8.09 13.95
CA TYR A 106 22.48 7.02 14.94
C TYR A 106 23.76 7.23 15.78
N ASN A 107 24.85 7.68 15.16
CA ASN A 107 26.11 8.00 15.87
C ASN A 107 26.03 9.29 16.71
N PHE A 108 25.07 10.17 16.42
CA PHE A 108 24.85 11.42 17.18
C PHE A 108 24.01 11.21 18.45
N ILE A 109 23.36 10.04 18.60
CA ILE A 109 22.62 9.64 19.81
C ILE A 109 23.57 9.60 21.02
N ILE A 110 24.81 9.16 20.82
CA ILE A 110 25.80 8.99 21.88
C ILE A 110 26.45 10.33 22.24
N THR A 111 26.54 11.28 21.31
CA THR A 111 27.46 12.39 21.46
C THR A 111 26.81 13.71 21.89
N HIS A 112 25.66 14.21 21.38
CA HIS A 112 25.13 15.50 21.87
C HIS A 112 23.66 15.88 21.51
N ASN A 113 22.88 15.13 20.70
CA ASN A 113 21.47 15.50 20.43
C ASN A 113 20.59 14.33 19.90
N PRO A 114 19.98 13.51 20.78
CA PRO A 114 19.21 12.31 20.36
C PRO A 114 17.93 12.63 19.59
N MET A 115 17.44 13.88 19.66
CA MET A 115 16.21 14.30 19.00
C MET A 115 16.30 14.23 17.46
N LEU A 116 17.49 14.36 16.88
CA LEU A 116 17.70 14.33 15.43
C LEU A 116 17.49 12.93 14.82
N ALA A 117 17.75 11.87 15.57
CA ALA A 117 17.49 10.49 15.14
C ALA A 117 16.05 10.06 15.47
N LEU A 118 15.51 10.51 16.60
CA LEU A 118 14.17 10.12 17.05
C LEU A 118 13.04 10.81 16.26
N ALA A 119 13.23 12.07 15.85
CA ALA A 119 12.21 12.83 15.10
C ALA A 119 11.72 12.11 13.81
N PRO A 120 12.59 11.66 12.89
CA PRO A 120 12.14 10.92 11.72
C PRO A 120 11.51 9.57 12.06
N GLY A 121 11.96 8.90 13.13
CA GLY A 121 11.35 7.66 13.62
C GLY A 121 9.91 7.87 14.11
N PHE A 122 9.68 8.90 14.92
CA PHE A 122 8.33 9.28 15.36
C PHE A 122 7.45 9.76 14.19
N ALA A 123 8.01 10.47 13.21
CA ALA A 123 7.28 10.88 12.02
C ALA A 123 6.80 9.68 11.19
N ILE A 124 7.66 8.68 10.95
CA ILE A 124 7.27 7.43 10.28
C ILE A 124 6.18 6.72 11.09
N MET A 125 6.35 6.60 12.41
CA MET A 125 5.38 5.92 13.28
C MET A 125 3.99 6.56 13.19
N ILE A 126 3.91 7.89 13.34
CA ILE A 126 2.64 8.63 13.27
C ILE A 126 2.02 8.51 11.88
N LEU A 127 2.84 8.62 10.83
CA LEU A 127 2.36 8.55 9.45
C LEU A 127 1.80 7.15 9.12
N VAL A 128 2.52 6.10 9.48
CA VAL A 128 2.09 4.71 9.27
C VAL A 128 0.84 4.40 10.08
N LEU A 129 0.74 4.91 11.31
CA LEU A 129 -0.45 4.78 12.14
C LEU A 129 -1.65 5.49 11.50
N ALA A 130 -1.47 6.73 11.04
CA ALA A 130 -2.53 7.51 10.39
C ALA A 130 -3.04 6.81 9.13
N PHE A 131 -2.15 6.28 8.28
CA PHE A 131 -2.56 5.54 7.08
C PHE A 131 -3.23 4.20 7.41
N ASN A 132 -2.76 3.47 8.44
CA ASN A 132 -3.42 2.24 8.88
C ASN A 132 -4.81 2.52 9.46
N MET A 133 -4.94 3.53 10.31
CA MET A 133 -6.22 3.94 10.88
C MET A 133 -7.18 4.44 9.79
N LEU A 134 -6.68 5.20 8.81
CA LEU A 134 -7.48 5.64 7.67
C LEU A 134 -7.93 4.43 6.84
N GLY A 135 -7.04 3.49 6.54
CA GLY A 135 -7.39 2.26 5.82
C GLY A 135 -8.46 1.44 6.55
N ASN A 136 -8.31 1.26 7.86
CA ASN A 136 -9.28 0.55 8.70
C ASN A 136 -10.59 1.32 8.83
N GLY A 137 -10.55 2.64 9.04
CA GLY A 137 -11.76 3.47 9.10
C GLY A 137 -12.52 3.48 7.79
N LEU A 138 -11.82 3.52 6.65
CA LEU A 138 -12.43 3.39 5.33
C LEU A 138 -13.05 2.00 5.16
N ARG A 139 -12.34 0.95 5.59
CA ARG A 139 -12.84 -0.43 5.57
C ARG A 139 -14.14 -0.55 6.35
N ASP A 140 -14.15 -0.04 7.58
CA ASP A 140 -15.29 -0.13 8.48
C ASP A 140 -16.47 0.67 7.91
N ALA A 141 -16.24 1.90 7.45
CA ALA A 141 -17.28 2.72 6.82
C ALA A 141 -17.89 2.07 5.56
N LEU A 142 -17.09 1.30 4.82
CA LEU A 142 -17.53 0.58 3.61
C LEU A 142 -18.15 -0.79 3.94
N GLN A 143 -17.87 -1.37 5.11
CA GLN A 143 -18.44 -2.64 5.59
C GLN A 143 -19.76 -2.47 6.35
N VAL A 144 -20.15 -1.26 6.76
CA VAL A 144 -21.48 -1.00 7.33
C VAL A 144 -22.53 -0.97 6.22
N LYS A 145 -22.88 -2.16 5.70
CA LYS A 145 -24.14 -2.41 5.01
C LYS A 145 -24.50 -3.89 5.09
N ASP A 146 -24.82 -4.33 6.30
CA ASP A 146 -25.76 -5.42 6.56
C ASP A 146 -26.99 -4.81 7.26
#